data_AF-A0A2H1KK12-F1
#
_entry.id   AF-A0A2H1KK12-F1
#
_cell.length_a   1.000
_cell.length_b   1.000
_cell.length_c   1.000
_cell.angle_alpha   90.00
_cell.angle_beta   90.00
_cell.angle_gamma   90.00
#
_symmetry.space_group_name_H-M   'P 1'
#
loop_
_entity.id
_entity.type
_entity.pdbx_description
1 polymer ?
#
loop_
_entity_poly.entity_id
_entity_poly.type
_entity_poly.pdbx_seq_one_letter_code
_entity_poly.pdbx_strand_id
1 'polypeptide(L)'
;MTNYSREMAEKQAIGARFVPTPQDRKIADEIAGGTLSLFPHESWALPERPTWREDPFKDTNWVFQYHTLRWLDPLRRQASEGNPEDLAVWLRYAESWIEANPPGKGVSRFSWADMVDGARSLTFAFALPAIEDHRPESLGLILNSLEEHGTWLEDPMHIKVGNHALQQHQGLLIIGAVLEKPEWVDLALSRCVEMVKTAYDDQGMNEEGAPQYHHMNFTWWSLIRKRFEIAMGSSPAIFDRILKAPEGLAHATRPDGRFEMIGDTEEFANGGVEHPAVRYVKSSGRTGAPPRDLVKIFDRGYVFGRDSWGTPDKPFVDTAFYSLRFGHQKQIHGHQDGMALTLFKNRESFLLDSGKYSYDVHDPMRVHLLTREAHNSLVIKDAAYNPQSTVQLLSHDVGNHSQTYTFVDDGYSGARLYRTVTISLGSKAMVVQDRFVADRHVEAQQWWHFAPRASHRREGSSFFVRSARNEARFFVLEPDYLLSVAEGRKDPVQGWYSPTWKETVASRALSVSTHGTRSTLTTVVAFDSEAEHATLHHVDSLSDDHSVIHITRKDGTVATVVIGDGWGLIREGAASAQDAAVIIEDANLQPAKFDWSTP
;
A
#
# COMPACT_ATOMS: atom_id res chain seq x y z
N MET A 1 31.74 23.99 -28.97
CA MET A 1 30.46 24.35 -28.34
C MET A 1 29.65 23.07 -28.36
N THR A 2 29.47 22.46 -27.20
CA THR A 2 28.61 21.28 -27.07
C THR A 2 27.19 21.79 -27.29
N ASN A 3 26.60 21.48 -28.44
CA ASN A 3 25.21 21.80 -28.70
C ASN A 3 24.34 20.91 -27.79
N TYR A 4 23.26 21.48 -27.25
CA TYR A 4 22.26 20.76 -26.47
C TYR A 4 20.88 21.02 -27.09
N SER A 5 19.93 20.12 -26.87
CA SER A 5 18.55 20.32 -27.29
C SER A 5 17.80 21.18 -26.26
N ARG A 6 17.70 22.48 -26.55
CA ARG A 6 16.88 23.43 -25.78
C ARG A 6 15.43 22.96 -25.68
N GLU A 7 14.87 22.48 -26.79
CA GLU A 7 13.52 21.96 -26.84
C GLU A 7 13.31 20.79 -25.86
N MET A 8 14.26 19.85 -25.77
CA MET A 8 14.15 18.74 -24.82
C MET A 8 14.29 19.20 -23.38
N ALA A 9 15.18 20.15 -23.08
CA ALA A 9 15.33 20.73 -21.75
C ALA A 9 14.02 21.39 -21.27
N GLU A 10 13.34 22.12 -22.16
CA GLU A 10 12.06 22.78 -21.87
C GLU A 10 10.90 21.77 -21.75
N LYS A 11 10.73 20.89 -22.74
CA LYS A 11 9.61 19.92 -22.75
C LYS A 11 9.69 18.89 -21.64
N GLN A 12 10.89 18.52 -21.21
CA GLN A 12 11.09 17.55 -20.11
C GLN A 12 10.97 18.20 -18.73
N ALA A 13 10.85 19.52 -18.59
CA ALA A 13 10.67 20.21 -17.30
C ALA A 13 9.26 20.03 -16.72
N ILE A 14 8.84 18.77 -16.55
CA ILE A 14 7.55 18.32 -16.03
C ILE A 14 7.72 17.56 -14.71
N GLY A 15 6.61 17.44 -13.97
CA GLY A 15 6.55 16.80 -12.65
C GLY A 15 6.49 17.83 -11.51
N ALA A 16 5.94 17.42 -10.37
CA ALA A 16 5.53 18.33 -9.29
C ALA A 16 6.63 19.24 -8.72
N ARG A 17 7.92 18.91 -8.91
CA ARG A 17 9.06 19.72 -8.44
C ARG A 17 9.57 20.75 -9.45
N PHE A 18 9.16 20.62 -10.72
CA PHE A 18 9.72 21.39 -11.85
C PHE A 18 8.67 22.25 -12.57
N VAL A 19 7.41 22.21 -12.12
CA VAL A 19 6.32 23.06 -12.62
C VAL A 19 6.15 24.31 -11.74
N PRO A 20 5.68 25.44 -12.30
CA PRO A 20 5.46 26.67 -11.54
C PRO A 20 4.50 26.48 -10.36
N THR A 21 4.77 27.19 -9.27
CA THR A 21 3.90 27.23 -8.08
C THR A 21 3.67 28.66 -7.61
N PRO A 22 2.54 28.98 -6.96
CA PRO A 22 2.32 30.30 -6.36
C PRO A 22 3.35 30.70 -5.30
N GLN A 23 4.16 29.76 -4.81
CA GLN A 23 5.18 29.98 -3.80
C GLN A 23 6.57 30.31 -4.39
N ASP A 24 6.75 30.24 -5.70
CA ASP A 24 8.07 30.29 -6.33
C ASP A 24 8.85 31.57 -6.01
N ARG A 25 8.25 32.75 -6.17
CA ARG A 25 8.87 34.03 -5.81
C ARG A 25 9.30 34.05 -4.33
N LYS A 26 8.41 33.63 -3.43
CA LYS A 26 8.70 33.59 -1.99
C LYS A 26 9.88 32.66 -1.69
N ILE A 27 9.90 31.46 -2.27
CA ILE A 27 10.97 30.48 -2.04
C ILE A 27 12.28 30.99 -2.64
N ALA A 28 12.23 31.60 -3.83
CA ALA A 28 13.40 32.23 -4.45
C ALA A 28 13.98 33.34 -3.55
N ASP A 29 13.13 34.22 -2.99
CA ASP A 29 13.55 35.27 -2.05
C ASP A 29 14.17 34.70 -0.77
N GLU A 30 13.61 33.62 -0.21
CA GLU A 30 14.18 32.93 0.96
C GLU A 30 15.59 32.41 0.65
N ILE A 31 15.77 31.74 -0.48
CA ILE A 31 17.07 31.17 -0.88
C ILE A 31 18.09 32.28 -1.18
N ALA A 32 17.66 33.32 -1.91
CA ALA A 32 18.49 34.48 -2.22
C ALA A 32 18.91 35.24 -0.94
N GLY A 33 18.01 35.29 0.06
CA GLY A 33 18.25 35.83 1.39
C GLY A 33 19.01 34.92 2.37
N GLY A 34 19.50 33.75 1.92
CA GLY A 34 20.29 32.85 2.76
C GLY A 34 19.47 31.95 3.70
N THR A 35 18.24 31.61 3.33
CA THR A 35 17.37 30.69 4.07
C THR A 35 16.98 29.51 3.20
N LEU A 36 17.13 28.28 3.71
CA LEU A 36 16.75 27.06 3.02
C LEU A 36 15.75 26.25 3.85
N SER A 37 14.60 25.94 3.27
CA SER A 37 13.55 25.14 3.91
C SER A 37 13.38 23.80 3.18
N LEU A 38 13.71 22.68 3.84
CA LEU A 38 13.63 21.32 3.30
C LEU A 38 12.67 20.46 4.14
N PHE A 39 11.39 20.45 3.77
CA PHE A 39 10.34 19.71 4.50
C PHE A 39 10.72 18.23 4.71
N PRO A 40 10.49 17.66 5.91
CA PRO A 40 9.75 18.21 7.05
C PRO A 40 10.57 19.06 8.05
N HIS A 41 11.82 19.38 7.71
CA HIS A 41 12.71 20.08 8.61
C HIS A 41 12.40 21.58 8.69
N GLU A 42 12.81 22.19 9.80
CA GLU A 42 12.77 23.64 9.97
C GLU A 42 13.67 24.34 8.95
N SER A 43 13.44 25.64 8.75
CA SER A 43 14.30 26.47 7.93
C SER A 43 15.71 26.55 8.52
N TRP A 44 16.71 26.58 7.65
CA TRP A 44 18.11 26.61 8.01
C TRP A 44 18.82 27.80 7.35
N ALA A 45 19.79 28.39 8.06
CA ALA A 45 20.63 29.46 7.53
C ALA A 45 21.60 28.90 6.48
N LEU A 46 21.27 29.13 5.20
CA LEU A 46 22.06 28.69 4.05
C LEU A 46 23.30 29.57 3.92
N PRO A 47 24.51 29.03 4.14
CA PRO A 47 25.73 29.80 4.02
C PRO A 47 25.95 30.24 2.57
N GLU A 48 26.51 31.45 2.40
CA GLU A 48 26.88 31.97 1.09
C GLU A 48 27.87 31.06 0.36
N ARG A 49 28.74 30.38 1.11
CA ARG A 49 29.72 29.38 0.64
C ARG A 49 29.58 28.08 1.41
N PRO A 50 28.77 27.12 0.92
CA PRO A 50 28.64 25.83 1.56
C PRO A 50 29.93 25.01 1.48
N THR A 51 30.19 24.22 2.53
CA THR A 51 31.22 23.17 2.54
C THR A 51 30.71 21.87 1.89
N TRP A 52 29.39 21.77 1.69
CA TRP A 52 28.67 20.58 1.24
C TRP A 52 28.81 19.38 2.17
N ARG A 53 29.21 19.63 3.43
CA ARG A 53 29.27 18.67 4.55
C ARG A 53 28.23 18.96 5.62
N GLU A 54 27.36 19.93 5.38
CA GLU A 54 26.37 20.38 6.34
C GLU A 54 25.38 19.26 6.66
N ASP A 55 25.09 19.11 7.96
CA ASP A 55 24.06 18.24 8.50
C ASP A 55 23.51 18.88 9.80
N PRO A 56 22.81 20.03 9.67
CA PRO A 56 22.39 20.82 10.83
C PRO A 56 21.37 20.09 11.71
N PHE A 57 20.65 19.13 11.16
CA PHE A 57 19.60 18.37 11.85
C PHE A 57 20.03 16.95 12.24
N LYS A 58 21.26 16.53 11.91
CA LYS A 58 21.75 15.14 12.09
C LYS A 58 20.81 14.12 11.46
N ASP A 59 20.24 14.47 10.30
CA ASP A 59 19.20 13.71 9.63
C ASP A 59 19.61 13.33 8.21
N THR A 60 19.57 12.02 7.94
CA THR A 60 20.00 11.45 6.66
C THR A 60 19.15 11.95 5.49
N ASN A 61 17.84 12.13 5.69
CA ASN A 61 16.92 12.60 4.67
C ASN A 61 17.12 14.12 4.40
N TRP A 62 17.47 14.93 5.41
CA TRP A 62 17.88 16.31 5.16
C TRP A 62 19.09 16.40 4.22
N VAL A 63 20.17 15.67 4.53
CA VAL A 63 21.40 15.67 3.71
C VAL A 63 21.10 15.14 2.31
N PHE A 64 20.29 14.07 2.20
CA PHE A 64 19.82 13.56 0.91
C PHE A 64 19.14 14.66 0.09
N GLN A 65 18.16 15.37 0.66
CA GLN A 65 17.42 16.43 -0.04
C GLN A 65 18.33 17.59 -0.44
N TYR A 66 19.25 17.98 0.45
CA TYR A 66 20.21 19.04 0.22
C TYR A 66 21.05 18.79 -1.04
N HIS A 67 21.56 17.57 -1.21
CA HIS A 67 22.39 17.19 -2.35
C HIS A 67 21.60 16.91 -3.65
N THR A 68 20.26 16.85 -3.62
CA THR A 68 19.47 16.78 -4.86
C THR A 68 19.48 18.09 -5.64
N LEU A 69 19.76 19.21 -4.96
CA LEU A 69 19.67 20.57 -5.49
C LEU A 69 18.32 20.96 -6.11
N ARG A 70 17.26 20.14 -5.98
CA ARG A 70 15.91 20.45 -6.47
C ARG A 70 15.36 21.76 -5.87
N TRP A 71 15.83 22.14 -4.70
CA TRP A 71 15.50 23.39 -4.04
C TRP A 71 15.98 24.63 -4.82
N LEU A 72 16.86 24.49 -5.81
CA LEU A 72 17.26 25.56 -6.71
C LEU A 72 16.20 25.86 -7.80
N ASP A 73 15.29 24.95 -8.10
CA ASP A 73 14.39 25.10 -9.26
C ASP A 73 13.47 26.33 -9.22
N PRO A 74 12.95 26.79 -8.06
CA PRO A 74 12.22 28.07 -7.98
C PRO A 74 13.02 29.27 -8.53
N LEU A 75 14.33 29.35 -8.28
CA LEU A 75 15.19 30.40 -8.81
C LEU A 75 15.27 30.36 -10.34
N ARG A 76 15.40 29.15 -10.92
CA ARG A 76 15.39 28.95 -12.37
C ARG A 76 14.07 29.43 -12.99
N ARG A 77 12.94 29.09 -12.37
CA ARG A 77 11.60 29.49 -12.85
C ARG A 77 11.42 31.01 -12.76
N GLN A 78 11.83 31.64 -11.66
CA GLN A 78 11.78 33.10 -11.52
C GLN A 78 12.68 33.83 -12.52
N ALA A 79 13.87 33.29 -12.81
CA ALA A 79 14.73 33.82 -13.87
C ALA A 79 14.05 33.76 -15.24
N SER A 80 13.41 32.62 -15.55
CA SER A 80 12.66 32.43 -16.80
C SER A 80 11.43 33.36 -16.92
N GLU A 81 10.91 33.87 -15.81
CA GLU A 81 9.78 34.82 -15.73
C GLU A 81 10.22 36.30 -15.73
N GLY A 82 11.51 36.57 -15.91
CA GLY A 82 12.04 37.94 -16.03
C GLY A 82 12.81 38.47 -14.81
N ASN A 83 13.24 37.60 -13.88
CA ASN A 83 14.09 37.96 -12.72
C ASN A 83 15.51 37.36 -12.87
N PRO A 84 16.32 37.79 -13.86
CA PRO A 84 17.58 37.14 -14.23
C PRO A 84 18.62 37.10 -13.09
N GLU A 85 18.51 37.95 -12.07
CA GLU A 85 19.35 37.94 -10.88
C GLU A 85 19.21 36.67 -10.04
N ASP A 86 18.05 36.02 -10.03
CA ASP A 86 17.84 34.75 -9.32
C ASP A 86 18.70 33.63 -9.92
N LEU A 87 19.02 33.71 -11.20
CA LEU A 87 19.93 32.78 -11.85
C LEU A 87 21.37 32.94 -11.35
N ALA A 88 21.78 34.13 -10.92
CA ALA A 88 23.09 34.33 -10.31
C ALA A 88 23.21 33.56 -8.98
N VAL A 89 22.12 33.52 -8.20
CA VAL A 89 22.02 32.73 -6.97
C VAL A 89 22.04 31.25 -7.28
N TRP A 90 21.30 30.82 -8.30
CA TRP A 90 21.28 29.44 -8.78
C TRP A 90 22.70 28.96 -9.15
N LEU A 91 23.38 29.72 -10.00
CA LEU A 91 24.73 29.40 -10.48
C LEU A 91 25.73 29.34 -9.35
N ARG A 92 25.71 30.30 -8.41
CA ARG A 92 26.61 30.29 -7.25
C ARG A 92 26.60 28.95 -6.51
N TYR A 93 25.42 28.40 -6.25
CA TYR A 93 25.30 27.12 -5.56
C TYR A 93 25.59 25.92 -6.47
N ALA A 94 25.13 25.93 -7.72
CA ALA A 94 25.40 24.84 -8.66
C ALA A 94 26.91 24.70 -8.95
N GLU A 95 27.61 25.80 -9.23
CA GLU A 95 29.05 25.83 -9.49
C GLU A 95 29.86 25.40 -8.27
N SER A 96 29.53 25.95 -7.09
CA SER A 96 30.17 25.56 -5.84
C SER A 96 29.99 24.07 -5.54
N TRP A 97 28.81 23.51 -5.86
CA TRP A 97 28.57 22.08 -5.69
C TRP A 97 29.44 21.26 -6.63
N ILE A 98 29.51 21.64 -7.91
CA ILE A 98 30.31 20.94 -8.94
C ILE A 98 31.79 20.92 -8.54
N GLU A 99 32.34 22.06 -8.10
CA GLU A 99 33.74 22.16 -7.66
C GLU A 99 34.03 21.25 -6.46
N ALA A 100 33.15 21.24 -5.46
CA ALA A 100 33.34 20.46 -4.25
C ALA A 100 33.03 18.96 -4.42
N ASN A 101 32.34 18.55 -5.48
CA ASN A 101 31.82 17.20 -5.64
C ASN A 101 32.14 16.55 -6.99
N PRO A 102 33.41 16.39 -7.37
CA PRO A 102 33.77 15.62 -8.57
C PRO A 102 33.34 14.14 -8.46
N PRO A 103 32.98 13.47 -9.57
CA PRO A 103 32.61 12.06 -9.60
C PRO A 103 33.58 11.15 -8.84
N GLY A 104 33.07 10.29 -7.96
CA GLY A 104 33.86 9.38 -7.12
C GLY A 104 34.73 10.04 -6.04
N LYS A 105 34.73 11.37 -5.94
CA LYS A 105 35.55 12.17 -5.00
C LYS A 105 34.72 13.21 -4.24
N GLY A 106 33.39 13.01 -4.19
CA GLY A 106 32.47 13.90 -3.49
C GLY A 106 32.72 13.98 -1.98
N VAL A 107 32.44 15.14 -1.39
CA VAL A 107 32.65 15.38 0.05
C VAL A 107 31.55 14.76 0.94
N SER A 108 30.44 14.35 0.33
CA SER A 108 29.29 13.74 0.99
C SER A 108 28.97 12.38 0.39
N ARG A 109 28.37 11.50 1.21
CA ARG A 109 27.87 10.19 0.75
C ARG A 109 26.76 10.31 -0.30
N PHE A 110 26.08 11.46 -0.38
CA PHE A 110 25.02 11.72 -1.36
C PHE A 110 25.49 12.53 -2.56
N SER A 111 26.79 12.82 -2.66
CA SER A 111 27.33 13.53 -3.82
C SER A 111 27.08 12.77 -5.12
N TRP A 112 27.28 11.45 -5.12
CA TRP A 112 27.18 10.59 -6.30
C TRP A 112 26.59 9.24 -5.92
N ALA A 113 25.38 9.24 -5.37
CA ALA A 113 24.77 8.01 -4.89
C ALA A 113 23.26 8.08 -4.88
N ASP A 114 22.69 6.89 -4.74
CA ASP A 114 21.27 6.70 -4.46
C ASP A 114 20.42 7.23 -5.64
N MET A 115 19.30 7.90 -5.41
CA MET A 115 18.54 8.60 -6.44
C MET A 115 18.90 10.09 -6.54
N VAL A 116 19.91 10.54 -5.78
CA VAL A 116 20.29 11.95 -5.67
C VAL A 116 20.99 12.44 -6.94
N ASP A 117 21.84 11.59 -7.52
CA ASP A 117 22.54 11.84 -8.78
C ASP A 117 21.57 11.99 -9.96
N GLY A 118 20.57 11.11 -10.07
CA GLY A 118 19.48 11.23 -11.01
C GLY A 118 18.63 12.47 -10.75
N ALA A 119 18.27 12.75 -9.50
CA ALA A 119 17.48 13.93 -9.15
C ALA A 119 18.15 15.26 -9.52
N ARG A 120 19.46 15.38 -9.31
CA ARG A 120 20.23 16.59 -9.55
C ARG A 120 20.50 16.83 -11.03
N SER A 121 20.66 15.76 -11.83
CA SER A 121 20.84 15.93 -13.27
C SER A 121 19.63 16.58 -13.93
N LEU A 122 18.41 16.32 -13.44
CA LEU A 122 17.19 17.03 -13.88
C LEU A 122 17.29 18.54 -13.59
N THR A 123 17.69 18.90 -12.36
CA THR A 123 17.86 20.30 -11.96
C THR A 123 18.83 21.03 -12.87
N PHE A 124 19.96 20.40 -13.22
CA PHE A 124 20.94 20.99 -14.12
C PHE A 124 20.43 21.06 -15.56
N ALA A 125 19.84 19.99 -16.08
CA ALA A 125 19.34 19.92 -17.46
C ALA A 125 18.26 20.97 -17.74
N PHE A 126 17.31 21.16 -16.81
CA PHE A 126 16.22 22.10 -17.03
C PHE A 126 16.64 23.57 -16.90
N ALA A 127 17.77 23.86 -16.26
CA ALA A 127 18.32 25.21 -16.14
C ALA A 127 19.01 25.71 -17.41
N LEU A 128 19.39 24.82 -18.34
CA LEU A 128 20.14 25.19 -19.54
C LEU A 128 19.50 26.33 -20.36
N PRO A 129 18.17 26.36 -20.62
CA PRO A 129 17.57 27.47 -21.37
C PRO A 129 17.73 28.82 -20.68
N ALA A 130 17.50 28.89 -19.36
CA ALA A 130 17.69 30.12 -18.59
C ALA A 130 19.16 30.55 -18.53
N ILE A 131 20.09 29.59 -18.45
CA ILE A 131 21.54 29.84 -18.50
C ILE A 131 21.95 30.37 -19.86
N GLU A 132 21.46 29.78 -20.94
CA GLU A 132 21.71 30.26 -22.30
C GLU A 132 21.22 31.70 -22.49
N ASP A 133 20.03 32.03 -21.99
CA ASP A 133 19.41 33.35 -22.17
C ASP A 133 20.09 34.46 -21.36
N HIS A 134 20.54 34.15 -20.14
CA HIS A 134 20.96 35.17 -19.18
C HIS A 134 22.43 35.10 -18.78
N ARG A 135 23.06 33.91 -18.84
CA ARG A 135 24.43 33.64 -18.35
C ARG A 135 25.17 32.62 -19.24
N PRO A 136 25.25 32.84 -20.56
CA PRO A 136 25.78 31.86 -21.51
C PRO A 136 27.24 31.47 -21.25
N GLU A 137 28.01 32.30 -20.55
CA GLU A 137 29.38 32.01 -20.11
C GLU A 137 29.46 30.78 -19.18
N SER A 138 28.39 30.49 -18.43
CA SER A 138 28.33 29.39 -17.47
C SER A 138 27.84 28.08 -18.09
N LEU A 139 27.34 28.13 -19.34
CA LEU A 139 26.69 26.99 -20.00
C LEU A 139 27.64 25.79 -20.14
N GLY A 140 28.89 26.03 -20.52
CA GLY A 140 29.87 24.96 -20.72
C GLY A 140 30.17 24.16 -19.44
N LEU A 141 30.20 24.81 -18.28
CA LEU A 141 30.42 24.14 -17.00
C LEU A 141 29.28 23.20 -16.64
N ILE A 142 28.03 23.65 -16.82
CA ILE A 142 26.85 22.81 -16.51
C ILE A 142 26.71 21.66 -17.51
N LEU A 143 27.00 21.89 -18.80
CA LEU A 143 27.00 20.82 -19.81
C LEU A 143 28.06 19.74 -19.51
N ASN A 144 29.27 20.12 -19.11
CA ASN A 144 30.31 19.16 -18.70
C ASN A 144 29.86 18.36 -17.48
N SER A 145 29.27 19.01 -16.48
CA SER A 145 28.72 18.30 -15.31
C SER A 145 27.60 17.33 -15.69
N LEU A 146 26.72 17.69 -16.62
CA LEU A 146 25.70 16.76 -17.13
C LEU A 146 26.30 15.55 -17.85
N GLU A 147 27.40 15.72 -18.59
CA GLU A 147 28.12 14.61 -19.22
C GLU A 147 28.78 13.68 -18.18
N GLU A 148 29.33 14.24 -17.10
CA GLU A 148 29.80 13.47 -15.95
C GLU A 148 28.65 12.68 -15.29
N HIS A 149 27.47 13.29 -15.15
CA HIS A 149 26.29 12.61 -14.63
C HIS A 149 25.80 11.48 -15.54
N GLY A 150 25.80 11.68 -16.85
CA GLY A 150 25.41 10.65 -17.80
C GLY A 150 26.37 9.46 -17.77
N THR A 151 27.69 9.72 -17.76
CA THR A 151 28.73 8.69 -17.62
C THR A 151 28.59 7.93 -16.30
N TRP A 152 28.31 8.63 -15.20
CA TRP A 152 28.10 8.01 -13.89
C TRP A 152 26.88 7.07 -13.88
N LEU A 153 25.76 7.51 -14.46
CA LEU A 153 24.49 6.77 -14.51
C LEU A 153 24.47 5.67 -15.59
N GLU A 154 25.37 5.72 -16.56
CA GLU A 154 25.58 4.65 -17.53
C GLU A 154 26.15 3.39 -16.84
N ASP A 155 27.07 3.54 -15.89
CA ASP A 155 27.70 2.42 -15.19
C ASP A 155 26.68 1.69 -14.26
N PRO A 156 26.38 0.40 -14.50
CA PRO A 156 25.47 -0.36 -13.66
C PRO A 156 25.93 -0.48 -12.19
N MET A 157 27.22 -0.31 -11.88
CA MET A 157 27.74 -0.35 -10.50
C MET A 157 27.21 0.79 -9.63
N HIS A 158 26.76 1.89 -10.23
CA HIS A 158 26.22 3.03 -9.51
C HIS A 158 24.69 2.99 -9.38
N ILE A 159 24.03 2.04 -10.05
CA ILE A 159 22.57 1.96 -10.09
C ILE A 159 22.04 1.20 -8.86
N LYS A 160 21.00 1.76 -8.24
CA LYS A 160 20.28 1.16 -7.11
C LYS A 160 19.23 0.16 -7.61
N VAL A 161 18.27 -0.18 -6.75
CA VAL A 161 17.13 -1.05 -7.06
C VAL A 161 15.83 -0.31 -6.81
N GLY A 162 14.72 -0.88 -7.29
CA GLY A 162 13.37 -0.36 -7.05
C GLY A 162 13.20 1.09 -7.54
N ASN A 163 12.44 1.88 -6.77
CA ASN A 163 12.14 3.27 -7.13
C ASN A 163 13.38 4.19 -7.17
N HIS A 164 14.47 3.85 -6.48
CA HIS A 164 15.71 4.61 -6.53
C HIS A 164 16.36 4.51 -7.92
N ALA A 165 16.43 3.30 -8.48
CA ALA A 165 16.91 3.05 -9.84
C ALA A 165 16.05 3.78 -10.89
N LEU A 166 14.73 3.81 -10.68
CA LEU A 166 13.80 4.48 -11.59
C LEU A 166 14.14 5.97 -11.74
N GLN A 167 14.53 6.62 -10.64
CA GLN A 167 14.90 8.03 -10.61
C GLN A 167 16.26 8.28 -11.25
N GLN A 168 17.22 7.36 -11.08
CA GLN A 168 18.49 7.36 -11.80
C GLN A 168 18.29 7.23 -13.31
N HIS A 169 17.39 6.34 -13.75
CA HIS A 169 17.07 6.19 -15.18
C HIS A 169 16.29 7.36 -15.76
N GLN A 170 15.47 8.07 -14.98
CA GLN A 170 14.93 9.36 -15.40
C GLN A 170 16.05 10.37 -15.67
N GLY A 171 17.06 10.41 -14.79
CA GLY A 171 18.27 11.21 -14.99
C GLY A 171 18.96 10.88 -16.31
N LEU A 172 19.29 9.60 -16.52
CA LEU A 172 19.98 9.15 -17.74
C LEU A 172 19.18 9.44 -19.02
N LEU A 173 17.86 9.19 -19.01
CA LEU A 173 16.97 9.51 -20.12
C LEU A 173 17.03 11.01 -20.48
N ILE A 174 16.94 11.88 -19.48
CA ILE A 174 16.87 13.33 -19.71
C ILE A 174 18.21 13.87 -20.16
N ILE A 175 19.31 13.42 -19.55
CA ILE A 175 20.66 13.79 -20.00
C ILE A 175 20.84 13.34 -21.46
N GLY A 176 20.48 12.10 -21.78
CA GLY A 176 20.57 11.57 -23.14
C GLY A 176 19.76 12.38 -24.15
N ALA A 177 18.51 12.72 -23.83
CA ALA A 177 17.66 13.54 -24.70
C ALA A 177 18.18 14.98 -24.86
N VAL A 178 18.70 15.58 -23.79
CA VAL A 178 19.17 16.98 -23.78
C VAL A 178 20.54 17.13 -24.43
N LEU A 179 21.46 16.17 -24.23
CA LEU A 179 22.80 16.19 -24.84
C LEU A 179 22.86 15.46 -26.19
N GLU A 180 21.69 15.07 -26.74
CA GLU A 180 21.56 14.37 -28.02
C GLU A 180 22.40 13.07 -28.09
N LYS A 181 22.42 12.31 -26.98
CA LYS A 181 23.08 11.02 -26.82
C LYS A 181 22.07 9.87 -26.86
N PRO A 182 21.71 9.35 -28.04
CA PRO A 182 20.69 8.30 -28.18
C PRO A 182 21.02 7.03 -27.42
N GLU A 183 22.30 6.68 -27.26
CA GLU A 183 22.76 5.51 -26.51
C GLU A 183 22.33 5.55 -25.03
N TRP A 184 22.29 6.74 -24.42
CA TRP A 184 21.82 6.91 -23.03
C TRP A 184 20.30 6.84 -22.92
N VAL A 185 19.58 7.32 -23.94
CA VAL A 185 18.12 7.16 -24.05
C VAL A 185 17.76 5.68 -24.16
N ASP A 186 18.42 4.94 -25.04
CA ASP A 186 18.20 3.51 -25.25
C ASP A 186 18.57 2.68 -24.01
N LEU A 187 19.66 3.04 -23.32
CA LEU A 187 20.03 2.38 -22.07
C LEU A 187 19.01 2.62 -20.96
N ALA A 188 18.54 3.86 -20.79
CA ALA A 188 17.48 4.15 -19.82
C ALA A 188 16.18 3.40 -20.17
N LEU A 189 15.82 3.36 -21.47
CA LEU A 189 14.66 2.63 -21.98
C LEU A 189 14.73 1.13 -21.63
N SER A 190 15.81 0.47 -22.03
CA SER A 190 16.00 -0.97 -21.81
C SER A 190 15.93 -1.34 -20.32
N ARG A 191 16.60 -0.58 -19.45
CA ARG A 191 16.56 -0.81 -17.99
C ARG A 191 15.17 -0.59 -17.42
N CYS A 192 14.46 0.46 -17.85
CA CYS A 192 13.08 0.69 -17.39
C CYS A 192 12.08 -0.35 -17.90
N VAL A 193 12.29 -0.90 -19.11
CA VAL A 193 11.49 -2.01 -19.66
C VAL A 193 11.66 -3.28 -18.81
N GLU A 194 12.86 -3.60 -18.34
CA GLU A 194 13.05 -4.73 -17.43
C GLU A 194 12.42 -4.46 -16.06
N MET A 195 12.60 -3.25 -15.52
CA MET A 195 12.03 -2.88 -14.22
C MET A 195 10.51 -2.87 -14.21
N VAL A 196 9.82 -2.42 -15.27
CA VAL A 196 8.35 -2.34 -15.27
C VAL A 196 7.71 -3.74 -15.30
N LYS A 197 8.41 -4.75 -15.83
CA LYS A 197 7.94 -6.15 -15.83
C LYS A 197 7.81 -6.70 -14.42
N THR A 198 8.74 -6.34 -13.52
CA THR A 198 8.72 -6.74 -12.12
C THR A 198 7.83 -5.81 -11.29
N ALA A 199 7.94 -4.50 -11.52
CA ALA A 199 7.26 -3.48 -10.73
C ALA A 199 5.73 -3.55 -10.81
N TYR A 200 5.16 -3.98 -11.94
CA TYR A 200 3.72 -4.13 -12.16
C TYR A 200 3.40 -5.51 -12.71
N ASP A 201 2.27 -6.10 -12.31
CA ASP A 201 1.71 -7.30 -12.95
C ASP A 201 0.78 -6.95 -14.14
N ASP A 202 0.13 -7.96 -14.72
CA ASP A 202 -0.81 -7.77 -15.84
C ASP A 202 -2.13 -7.12 -15.45
N GLN A 203 -2.46 -7.12 -14.15
CA GLN A 203 -3.62 -6.44 -13.59
C GLN A 203 -3.29 -4.98 -13.19
N GLY A 204 -2.02 -4.58 -13.33
CA GLY A 204 -1.54 -3.25 -13.01
C GLY A 204 -1.29 -3.04 -11.53
N MET A 205 -1.13 -4.07 -10.70
CA MET A 205 -0.78 -3.94 -9.30
C MET A 205 0.72 -3.90 -9.08
N ASN A 206 1.17 -2.97 -8.24
CA ASN A 206 2.57 -2.81 -7.89
C ASN A 206 3.06 -3.89 -6.92
N GLU A 207 4.35 -4.24 -7.02
CA GLU A 207 4.97 -5.32 -6.23
C GLU A 207 5.21 -5.01 -4.74
N GLU A 208 5.12 -3.74 -4.31
CA GLU A 208 5.67 -3.33 -3.01
C GLU A 208 4.82 -3.73 -1.79
N GLY A 209 3.59 -4.23 -1.98
CA GLY A 209 2.80 -4.80 -0.88
C GLY A 209 2.05 -3.78 0.00
N ALA A 210 1.91 -2.53 -0.45
CA ALA A 210 1.14 -1.51 0.25
C ALA A 210 0.38 -0.57 -0.73
N PRO A 211 -0.93 -0.31 -0.54
CA PRO A 211 -1.70 0.64 -1.36
C PRO A 211 -1.12 2.05 -1.48
N GLN A 212 -0.52 2.60 -0.42
CA GLN A 212 0.13 3.92 -0.50
C GLN A 212 1.33 3.91 -1.46
N TYR A 213 2.08 2.82 -1.49
CA TYR A 213 3.21 2.67 -2.41
C TYR A 213 2.77 2.38 -3.83
N HIS A 214 1.68 1.65 -4.01
CA HIS A 214 1.03 1.50 -5.33
C HIS A 214 0.65 2.87 -5.92
N HIS A 215 0.13 3.78 -5.09
CA HIS A 215 -0.21 5.15 -5.47
C HIS A 215 1.03 5.99 -5.84
N MET A 216 2.06 5.97 -5.01
CA MET A 216 3.31 6.71 -5.25
C MET A 216 4.01 6.22 -6.52
N ASN A 217 4.13 4.91 -6.69
CA ASN A 217 4.73 4.31 -7.87
C ASN A 217 3.95 4.64 -9.14
N PHE A 218 2.61 4.64 -9.10
CA PHE A 218 1.83 5.03 -10.26
C PHE A 218 2.20 6.44 -10.74
N THR A 219 2.44 7.38 -9.83
CA THR A 219 2.84 8.74 -10.17
C THR A 219 4.23 8.78 -10.82
N TRP A 220 5.21 8.07 -10.26
CA TRP A 220 6.57 8.04 -10.81
C TRP A 220 6.66 7.30 -12.15
N TRP A 221 5.96 6.18 -12.28
CA TRP A 221 5.93 5.39 -13.50
C TRP A 221 5.13 6.06 -14.62
N SER A 222 4.04 6.77 -14.29
CA SER A 222 3.33 7.60 -15.26
C SER A 222 4.20 8.75 -15.75
N LEU A 223 4.99 9.36 -14.85
CA LEU A 223 5.92 10.41 -15.23
C LEU A 223 6.99 9.89 -16.19
N ILE A 224 7.68 8.79 -15.89
CA ILE A 224 8.73 8.28 -16.79
C ILE A 224 8.16 7.85 -18.14
N ARG A 225 6.95 7.26 -18.18
CA ARG A 225 6.25 6.95 -19.43
C ARG A 225 6.05 8.21 -20.26
N LYS A 226 5.60 9.30 -19.63
CA LYS A 226 5.43 10.59 -20.30
C LYS A 226 6.76 11.15 -20.83
N ARG A 227 7.85 10.96 -20.08
CA ARG A 227 9.19 11.38 -20.51
C ARG A 227 9.65 10.63 -21.75
N PHE A 228 9.36 9.34 -21.86
CA PHE A 228 9.63 8.56 -23.07
C PHE A 228 8.80 9.04 -24.26
N GLU A 229 7.51 9.34 -24.07
CA GLU A 229 6.69 9.94 -25.13
C GLU A 229 7.27 11.25 -25.66
N ILE A 230 7.81 12.08 -24.77
CA ILE A 230 8.44 13.35 -25.16
C ILE A 230 9.76 13.11 -25.90
N ALA A 231 10.61 12.22 -25.38
CA ALA A 231 11.94 11.97 -25.93
C ALA A 231 11.91 11.20 -27.27
N MET A 232 10.94 10.30 -27.45
CA MET A 232 10.92 9.34 -28.56
C MET A 232 9.64 9.39 -29.40
N GLY A 233 8.69 10.27 -29.06
CA GLY A 233 7.37 10.35 -29.70
C GLY A 233 6.38 9.25 -29.28
N SER A 234 6.83 8.24 -28.51
CA SER A 234 5.97 7.17 -27.98
C SER A 234 6.58 6.55 -26.71
N SER A 235 5.78 5.79 -25.97
CA SER A 235 6.26 4.91 -24.91
C SER A 235 6.05 3.44 -25.30
N PRO A 236 6.92 2.50 -24.87
CA PRO A 236 6.71 1.10 -25.17
C PRO A 236 5.42 0.55 -24.58
N ALA A 237 4.74 -0.33 -25.31
CA ALA A 237 3.45 -0.91 -24.90
C ALA A 237 3.48 -1.63 -23.55
N ILE A 238 4.64 -2.12 -23.09
CA ILE A 238 4.77 -2.75 -21.76
C ILE A 238 4.41 -1.77 -20.61
N PHE A 239 4.58 -0.46 -20.82
CA PHE A 239 4.19 0.56 -19.85
C PHE A 239 2.66 0.71 -19.73
N ASP A 240 1.87 0.14 -20.65
CA ASP A 240 0.41 0.22 -20.59
C ASP A 240 -0.16 -0.55 -19.38
N ARG A 241 0.62 -1.44 -18.76
CA ARG A 241 0.28 -2.06 -17.46
C ARG A 241 0.07 -1.01 -16.36
N ILE A 242 0.82 0.10 -16.39
CA ILE A 242 0.70 1.21 -15.43
C ILE A 242 -0.67 1.89 -15.55
N LEU A 243 -1.28 1.90 -16.74
CA LEU A 243 -2.60 2.50 -16.95
C LEU A 243 -3.74 1.74 -16.25
N LYS A 244 -3.51 0.50 -15.83
CA LYS A 244 -4.48 -0.31 -15.08
C LYS A 244 -4.41 -0.06 -13.56
N ALA A 245 -3.28 0.47 -13.07
CA ALA A 245 -3.06 0.74 -11.65
C ALA A 245 -4.17 1.56 -10.96
N PRO A 246 -4.79 2.58 -11.61
CA PRO A 246 -5.88 3.34 -11.00
C PRO A 246 -7.12 2.51 -10.62
N GLU A 247 -7.38 1.38 -11.28
CA GLU A 247 -8.45 0.46 -10.90
C GLU A 247 -8.15 -0.18 -9.54
N GLY A 248 -6.93 -0.66 -9.34
CA GLY A 248 -6.45 -1.16 -8.05
C GLY A 248 -6.50 -0.10 -6.94
N LEU A 249 -6.13 1.14 -7.25
CA LEU A 249 -6.24 2.26 -6.29
C LEU A 249 -7.70 2.52 -5.89
N ALA A 250 -8.63 2.49 -6.84
CA ALA A 250 -10.04 2.67 -6.54
C ALA A 250 -10.59 1.52 -5.67
N HIS A 251 -10.24 0.27 -5.99
CA HIS A 251 -10.64 -0.89 -5.20
C HIS A 251 -10.07 -0.85 -3.78
N ALA A 252 -8.81 -0.46 -3.60
CA ALA A 252 -8.17 -0.31 -2.28
C ALA A 252 -8.69 0.89 -1.45
N THR A 253 -9.53 1.75 -2.03
CA THR A 253 -10.08 2.93 -1.33
C THR A 253 -11.36 2.56 -0.59
N ARG A 254 -11.34 2.79 0.73
CA ARG A 254 -12.49 2.64 1.62
C ARG A 254 -13.59 3.67 1.33
N PRO A 255 -14.82 3.45 1.80
CA PRO A 255 -15.95 4.37 1.63
C PRO A 255 -15.75 5.80 2.15
N ASP A 256 -14.83 6.02 3.09
CA ASP A 256 -14.45 7.36 3.57
C ASP A 256 -13.47 8.12 2.64
N GLY A 257 -13.06 7.50 1.53
CA GLY A 257 -12.15 8.07 0.54
C GLY A 257 -10.66 7.89 0.86
N ARG A 258 -10.32 7.13 1.90
CA ARG A 258 -8.94 6.80 2.28
C ARG A 258 -8.56 5.38 1.86
N PHE A 259 -7.28 5.11 1.66
CA PHE A 259 -6.82 3.74 1.40
C PHE A 259 -7.01 2.86 2.63
N GLU A 260 -7.26 1.57 2.39
CA GLU A 260 -7.13 0.57 3.43
C GLU A 260 -5.67 0.48 3.91
N MET A 261 -5.45 0.39 5.23
CA MET A 261 -4.12 0.51 5.86
C MET A 261 -3.30 -0.78 5.80
N ILE A 262 -3.28 -1.42 4.65
CA ILE A 262 -2.52 -2.66 4.42
C ILE A 262 -1.05 -2.31 4.23
N GLY A 263 -0.17 -3.04 4.94
CA GLY A 263 1.27 -2.81 4.91
C GLY A 263 1.65 -1.42 5.40
N ASP A 264 2.67 -0.82 4.78
CA ASP A 264 3.12 0.53 5.05
C ASP A 264 2.19 1.60 4.43
N THR A 265 0.89 1.51 4.73
CA THR A 265 -0.14 2.47 4.32
C THR A 265 -0.69 3.20 5.54
N GLU A 266 -0.56 4.52 5.52
CA GLU A 266 -1.13 5.44 6.52
C GLU A 266 -2.60 5.76 6.18
N GLU A 267 -3.30 6.52 7.03
CA GLU A 267 -4.63 7.07 6.74
C GLU A 267 -4.57 8.15 5.63
N PHE A 268 -4.35 7.71 4.40
CA PHE A 268 -4.07 8.55 3.25
C PHE A 268 -5.24 8.61 2.27
N ALA A 269 -5.60 9.81 1.82
CA ALA A 269 -6.66 10.01 0.83
C ALA A 269 -6.14 9.79 -0.60
N ASN A 270 -6.93 9.10 -1.43
CA ASN A 270 -6.56 8.83 -2.82
C ASN A 270 -6.67 10.10 -3.70
N GLY A 271 -5.57 10.85 -3.83
CA GLY A 271 -5.51 12.13 -4.55
C GLY A 271 -4.41 12.19 -5.63
N GLY A 272 -4.43 13.20 -6.51
CA GLY A 272 -3.35 13.41 -7.49
C GLY A 272 -3.30 12.42 -8.67
N VAL A 273 -4.28 11.51 -8.79
CA VAL A 273 -4.39 10.55 -9.89
C VAL A 273 -5.63 10.87 -10.73
N GLU A 274 -5.42 11.15 -12.01
CA GLU A 274 -6.49 11.48 -12.94
C GLU A 274 -7.03 10.20 -13.62
N HIS A 275 -8.12 9.67 -13.07
CA HIS A 275 -8.82 8.51 -13.61
C HIS A 275 -10.29 8.53 -13.15
N PRO A 276 -11.28 8.14 -13.98
CA PRO A 276 -12.69 8.17 -13.58
C PRO A 276 -12.99 7.43 -12.27
N ALA A 277 -12.39 6.26 -12.06
CA ALA A 277 -12.59 5.47 -10.83
C ALA A 277 -11.98 6.15 -9.59
N VAL A 278 -10.82 6.78 -9.74
CA VAL A 278 -10.18 7.49 -8.62
C VAL A 278 -10.95 8.76 -8.28
N ARG A 279 -11.41 9.52 -9.30
CA ARG A 279 -12.31 10.66 -9.08
C ARG A 279 -13.58 10.23 -8.34
N TYR A 280 -14.14 9.05 -8.67
CA TYR A 280 -15.33 8.52 -8.02
C TYR A 280 -15.12 8.29 -6.52
N VAL A 281 -14.12 7.51 -6.13
CA VAL A 281 -13.89 7.21 -4.71
C VAL A 281 -13.45 8.44 -3.92
N LYS A 282 -12.62 9.31 -4.51
CA LYS A 282 -12.17 10.57 -3.89
C LYS A 282 -13.32 11.55 -3.66
N SER A 283 -14.26 11.61 -4.60
CA SER A 283 -15.43 12.49 -4.52
C SER A 283 -16.59 11.85 -3.77
N SER A 284 -16.38 10.69 -3.13
CA SER A 284 -17.43 9.94 -2.45
C SER A 284 -18.65 9.66 -3.36
N GLY A 285 -18.39 9.30 -4.61
CA GLY A 285 -19.39 8.96 -5.63
C GLY A 285 -20.01 10.15 -6.37
N ARG A 286 -19.55 11.39 -6.15
CA ARG A 286 -20.14 12.60 -6.77
C ARG A 286 -19.69 12.85 -8.20
N THR A 287 -18.45 12.50 -8.57
CA THR A 287 -17.87 12.76 -9.89
C THR A 287 -16.99 11.60 -10.36
N GLY A 288 -16.84 11.41 -11.67
CA GLY A 288 -16.14 10.25 -12.21
C GLY A 288 -17.08 9.08 -12.47
N ALA A 289 -16.55 7.85 -12.50
CA ALA A 289 -17.33 6.64 -12.74
C ALA A 289 -16.77 5.50 -11.88
N PRO A 290 -17.62 4.71 -11.19
CA PRO A 290 -17.14 3.61 -10.37
C PRO A 290 -16.56 2.48 -11.24
N PRO A 291 -15.64 1.65 -10.69
CA PRO A 291 -15.35 0.35 -11.27
C PRO A 291 -16.61 -0.49 -11.45
N ARG A 292 -16.56 -1.46 -12.37
CA ARG A 292 -17.69 -2.36 -12.62
C ARG A 292 -17.82 -3.43 -11.53
N ASP A 293 -16.69 -3.97 -11.12
CA ASP A 293 -16.64 -5.08 -10.19
C ASP A 293 -16.90 -4.58 -8.76
N LEU A 294 -17.72 -5.29 -8.00
CA LEU A 294 -17.87 -5.07 -6.55
C LEU A 294 -16.75 -5.78 -5.77
N VAL A 295 -16.19 -6.83 -6.35
CA VAL A 295 -15.15 -7.67 -5.77
C VAL A 295 -14.04 -7.81 -6.80
N LYS A 296 -12.82 -7.51 -6.39
CA LYS A 296 -11.64 -7.67 -7.24
C LYS A 296 -10.57 -8.45 -6.51
N ILE A 297 -10.05 -9.48 -7.18
CA ILE A 297 -8.93 -10.29 -6.73
C ILE A 297 -7.73 -9.90 -7.59
N PHE A 298 -6.66 -9.50 -6.92
CA PHE A 298 -5.40 -9.13 -7.53
C PHE A 298 -4.32 -10.15 -7.18
N ASP A 299 -3.58 -10.63 -8.19
CA ASP A 299 -2.56 -11.67 -8.09
C ASP A 299 -1.38 -11.25 -7.20
N ARG A 300 -1.19 -9.93 -7.00
CA ARG A 300 -0.29 -9.35 -5.98
C ARG A 300 -0.80 -9.46 -4.54
N GLY A 301 -1.79 -10.31 -4.30
CA GLY A 301 -2.16 -10.75 -2.97
C GLY A 301 -3.30 -9.98 -2.32
N TYR A 302 -4.16 -9.32 -3.09
CA TYR A 302 -5.26 -8.53 -2.53
C TYR A 302 -6.60 -9.07 -2.98
N VAL A 303 -7.54 -9.12 -2.04
CA VAL A 303 -8.97 -9.12 -2.35
C VAL A 303 -9.55 -7.84 -1.80
N PHE A 304 -10.32 -7.13 -2.62
CA PHE A 304 -11.11 -5.99 -2.19
C PHE A 304 -12.56 -6.22 -2.56
N GLY A 305 -13.44 -6.23 -1.58
CA GLY A 305 -14.89 -6.43 -1.78
C GLY A 305 -15.70 -5.31 -1.16
N ARG A 306 -16.83 -4.99 -1.78
CA ARG A 306 -17.83 -4.06 -1.25
C ARG A 306 -19.23 -4.48 -1.65
N ASP A 307 -20.23 -3.96 -0.96
CA ASP A 307 -21.64 -4.26 -1.27
C ASP A 307 -22.22 -3.40 -2.38
N SER A 308 -21.67 -2.20 -2.59
CA SER A 308 -22.05 -1.29 -3.66
C SER A 308 -20.95 -0.25 -3.87
N TRP A 309 -20.95 0.39 -5.04
CA TRP A 309 -20.25 1.65 -5.25
C TRP A 309 -21.11 2.87 -4.82
N GLY A 310 -22.34 2.62 -4.39
CA GLY A 310 -23.33 3.63 -4.05
C GLY A 310 -24.54 3.54 -4.97
N THR A 311 -25.71 3.77 -4.40
CA THR A 311 -27.00 3.89 -5.10
C THR A 311 -27.69 5.17 -4.63
N PRO A 312 -28.79 5.59 -5.27
CA PRO A 312 -29.57 6.74 -4.78
C PRO A 312 -30.00 6.61 -3.32
N ASP A 313 -30.31 5.39 -2.87
CA ASP A 313 -30.80 5.11 -1.51
C ASP A 313 -29.67 4.78 -0.52
N LYS A 314 -28.47 4.45 -1.02
CA LYS A 314 -27.29 4.12 -0.21
C LYS A 314 -26.06 4.82 -0.78
N PRO A 315 -25.71 6.02 -0.32
CA PRO A 315 -24.56 6.75 -0.87
C PRO A 315 -23.25 6.00 -0.60
N PHE A 316 -22.23 6.26 -1.42
CA PHE A 316 -20.93 5.57 -1.35
C PHE A 316 -20.34 5.52 0.06
N VAL A 317 -20.42 6.62 0.83
CA VAL A 317 -19.88 6.70 2.20
C VAL A 317 -20.54 5.74 3.19
N ASP A 318 -21.74 5.24 2.89
CA ASP A 318 -22.50 4.32 3.73
C ASP A 318 -22.39 2.87 3.25
N THR A 319 -21.59 2.62 2.20
CA THR A 319 -21.27 1.27 1.73
C THR A 319 -20.36 0.54 2.70
N ALA A 320 -20.42 -0.79 2.68
CA ALA A 320 -19.51 -1.64 3.44
C ALA A 320 -18.39 -2.15 2.53
N PHE A 321 -17.21 -2.34 3.10
CA PHE A 321 -16.00 -2.71 2.40
C PHE A 321 -15.18 -3.69 3.23
N TYR A 322 -14.55 -4.67 2.61
CA TYR A 322 -13.58 -5.56 3.24
C TYR A 322 -12.35 -5.74 2.37
N SER A 323 -11.26 -6.14 3.00
CA SER A 323 -10.07 -6.60 2.30
C SER A 323 -9.57 -7.94 2.85
N LEU A 324 -8.93 -8.73 1.99
CA LEU A 324 -8.19 -9.93 2.38
C LEU A 324 -6.80 -9.93 1.76
N ARG A 325 -5.87 -10.63 2.42
CA ARG A 325 -4.46 -10.69 2.03
C ARG A 325 -3.95 -12.10 1.80
N PHE A 326 -3.12 -12.25 0.77
CA PHE A 326 -2.40 -13.48 0.42
C PHE A 326 -1.13 -13.14 -0.37
N GLY A 327 -0.40 -14.14 -0.85
CA GLY A 327 0.83 -13.98 -1.64
C GLY A 327 2.10 -14.03 -0.80
N HIS A 328 3.20 -13.53 -1.38
CA HIS A 328 4.51 -13.52 -0.73
C HIS A 328 4.51 -12.69 0.56
N GLN A 329 5.13 -13.23 1.60
CA GLN A 329 5.11 -12.63 2.94
C GLN A 329 6.33 -11.75 3.23
N LYS A 330 7.30 -11.74 2.32
CA LYS A 330 8.40 -10.78 2.28
C LYS A 330 8.15 -9.84 1.12
N GLN A 331 7.58 -8.68 1.42
CA GLN A 331 7.42 -7.58 0.48
C GLN A 331 8.23 -6.38 0.97
N ILE A 332 8.45 -5.39 0.11
CA ILE A 332 9.27 -4.21 0.45
C ILE A 332 8.55 -3.37 1.52
N HIS A 333 7.24 -3.17 1.33
CA HIS A 333 6.36 -2.36 2.17
C HIS A 333 5.13 -3.15 2.66
N GLY A 334 5.05 -4.45 2.37
CA GLY A 334 4.02 -5.34 2.92
C GLY A 334 4.47 -5.99 4.23
N HIS A 335 3.51 -6.49 5.00
CA HIS A 335 3.74 -7.16 6.29
C HIS A 335 3.59 -8.69 6.14
N GLN A 336 3.75 -9.42 7.25
CA GLN A 336 3.37 -10.84 7.32
C GLN A 336 1.86 -10.96 7.52
N ASP A 337 1.08 -10.40 6.60
CA ASP A 337 -0.37 -10.21 6.73
C ASP A 337 -1.18 -11.27 5.96
N GLY A 338 -0.56 -12.34 5.45
CA GLY A 338 -1.29 -13.37 4.71
C GLY A 338 -2.41 -13.98 5.55
N MET A 339 -3.60 -14.11 4.97
CA MET A 339 -4.88 -14.47 5.59
C MET A 339 -5.55 -13.36 6.42
N ALA A 340 -4.96 -12.16 6.53
CA ALA A 340 -5.58 -11.05 7.25
C ALA A 340 -6.88 -10.59 6.58
N LEU A 341 -7.83 -10.17 7.40
CA LEU A 341 -9.15 -9.63 7.01
C LEU A 341 -9.33 -8.23 7.60
N THR A 342 -9.81 -7.27 6.81
CA THR A 342 -10.33 -5.99 7.33
C THR A 342 -11.82 -5.84 7.04
N LEU A 343 -12.51 -5.00 7.81
CA LEU A 343 -13.92 -4.68 7.58
C LEU A 343 -14.18 -3.22 7.93
N PHE A 344 -14.57 -2.44 6.94
CA PHE A 344 -15.07 -1.08 7.08
C PHE A 344 -16.57 -1.05 6.87
N LYS A 345 -17.31 -0.50 7.84
CA LYS A 345 -18.76 -0.26 7.69
C LYS A 345 -19.21 0.87 8.61
N ASN A 346 -20.37 1.45 8.33
CA ASN A 346 -20.94 2.56 9.11
C ASN A 346 -19.94 3.72 9.30
N ARG A 347 -19.13 4.01 8.27
CA ARG A 347 -18.08 5.06 8.27
C ARG A 347 -16.96 4.88 9.31
N GLU A 348 -16.66 3.65 9.69
CA GLU A 348 -15.58 3.32 10.62
C GLU A 348 -14.92 1.99 10.19
N SER A 349 -13.59 1.94 10.23
CA SER A 349 -12.84 0.69 10.11
C SER A 349 -13.10 -0.15 11.37
N PHE A 350 -14.00 -1.12 11.28
CA PHE A 350 -14.42 -1.94 12.41
C PHE A 350 -13.36 -3.00 12.76
N LEU A 351 -12.87 -3.74 11.75
CA LEU A 351 -11.69 -4.59 11.85
C LEU A 351 -10.52 -3.86 11.17
N LEU A 352 -9.47 -3.60 11.94
CA LEU A 352 -8.32 -2.80 11.54
C LEU A 352 -7.16 -3.66 11.05
N ASP A 353 -6.35 -3.11 10.16
CA ASP A 353 -4.95 -3.53 10.04
C ASP A 353 -4.05 -2.69 10.97
N SER A 354 -2.84 -3.17 11.17
CA SER A 354 -1.78 -2.64 12.02
C SER A 354 -1.23 -1.27 11.58
N GLY A 355 -1.12 -1.03 10.27
CA GLY A 355 -0.53 0.18 9.69
C GLY A 355 0.99 0.30 9.87
N LYS A 356 1.55 1.41 9.36
CA LYS A 356 2.99 1.58 9.09
C LYS A 356 3.89 1.86 10.30
N TYR A 357 3.52 2.82 11.14
CA TYR A 357 4.32 3.39 12.23
C TYR A 357 5.65 4.04 11.84
N SER A 358 6.73 3.26 11.68
CA SER A 358 8.09 3.77 11.48
C SER A 358 8.90 2.84 10.57
N TYR A 359 10.13 3.23 10.22
CA TYR A 359 11.09 2.36 9.52
C TYR A 359 12.24 1.88 10.41
N ASP A 360 12.17 2.16 11.72
CA ASP A 360 13.20 1.73 12.65
C ASP A 360 13.02 0.24 12.95
N VAL A 361 13.89 -0.58 12.37
CA VAL A 361 13.88 -2.05 12.52
C VAL A 361 14.24 -2.51 13.94
N HIS A 362 14.72 -1.61 14.80
CA HIS A 362 15.02 -1.88 16.20
C HIS A 362 13.91 -1.45 17.15
N ASP A 363 12.90 -0.71 16.66
CA ASP A 363 11.75 -0.31 17.47
C ASP A 363 10.82 -1.52 17.68
N PRO A 364 10.57 -1.96 18.94
CA PRO A 364 9.71 -3.11 19.22
C PRO A 364 8.29 -2.98 18.66
N MET A 365 7.76 -1.76 18.54
CA MET A 365 6.45 -1.51 17.95
C MET A 365 6.48 -1.81 16.46
N ARG A 366 7.48 -1.30 15.72
CA ARG A 366 7.62 -1.59 14.28
C ARG A 366 7.80 -3.09 14.05
N VAL A 367 8.65 -3.73 14.85
CA VAL A 367 8.85 -5.19 14.78
C VAL A 367 7.53 -5.93 14.96
N HIS A 368 6.71 -5.55 15.95
CA HIS A 368 5.41 -6.17 16.18
C HIS A 368 4.41 -5.91 15.05
N LEU A 369 4.25 -4.68 14.56
CA LEU A 369 3.27 -4.37 13.52
C LEU A 369 3.54 -5.11 12.19
N LEU A 370 4.77 -5.56 11.96
CA LEU A 370 5.14 -6.40 10.80
C LEU A 370 4.76 -7.88 10.95
N THR A 371 4.46 -8.33 12.17
CA THR A 371 4.23 -9.76 12.51
C THR A 371 2.78 -10.16 12.35
N ARG A 372 2.52 -11.46 12.17
CA ARG A 372 1.16 -12.01 11.97
C ARG A 372 0.21 -11.69 13.12
N GLU A 373 0.74 -11.56 14.33
CA GLU A 373 0.03 -11.28 15.59
C GLU A 373 -0.58 -9.87 15.63
N ALA A 374 -0.15 -8.96 14.76
CA ALA A 374 -0.71 -7.61 14.64
C ALA A 374 -1.88 -7.51 13.65
N HIS A 375 -2.25 -8.62 13.00
CA HIS A 375 -3.30 -8.67 11.97
C HIS A 375 -4.44 -9.61 12.36
N ASN A 376 -5.62 -9.43 11.74
CA ASN A 376 -6.77 -10.33 11.89
C ASN A 376 -6.53 -11.68 11.17
N SER A 377 -5.59 -12.48 11.64
CA SER A 377 -5.11 -13.72 11.01
C SER A 377 -5.12 -14.91 11.97
N LEU A 378 -4.74 -16.08 11.48
CA LEU A 378 -4.45 -17.27 12.29
C LEU A 378 -2.93 -17.37 12.51
N VAL A 379 -2.53 -17.59 13.75
CA VAL A 379 -1.14 -17.62 14.20
C VAL A 379 -0.89 -18.85 15.06
N ILE A 380 0.27 -19.50 14.90
CA ILE A 380 0.76 -20.48 15.88
C ILE A 380 1.56 -19.72 16.93
N LYS A 381 1.05 -19.72 18.16
CA LYS A 381 1.68 -19.02 19.27
C LYS A 381 3.07 -19.60 19.56
N ASP A 382 4.00 -18.72 19.91
CA ASP A 382 5.37 -19.05 20.29
C ASP A 382 6.14 -19.85 19.21
N ALA A 383 5.73 -19.73 17.93
CA ALA A 383 6.38 -20.35 16.79
C ALA A 383 6.93 -19.29 15.83
N ALA A 384 8.17 -19.48 15.36
CA ALA A 384 8.77 -18.60 14.37
C ALA A 384 8.11 -18.79 13.00
N TYR A 385 7.70 -17.68 12.40
CA TYR A 385 7.17 -17.66 11.04
C TYR A 385 8.27 -17.43 10.01
N ASN A 386 8.23 -18.15 8.87
CA ASN A 386 9.14 -17.94 7.76
C ASN A 386 8.63 -16.82 6.83
N PRO A 387 9.24 -15.62 6.83
CA PRO A 387 8.79 -14.54 5.95
C PRO A 387 9.03 -14.81 4.46
N GLN A 388 9.86 -15.80 4.08
CA GLN A 388 10.01 -16.19 2.67
C GLN A 388 8.82 -17.02 2.16
N SER A 389 7.86 -17.37 3.02
CA SER A 389 6.70 -18.16 2.63
C SER A 389 5.77 -17.39 1.68
N THR A 390 4.86 -18.15 1.06
CA THR A 390 3.78 -17.62 0.22
C THR A 390 2.48 -18.20 0.72
N VAL A 391 1.56 -17.33 1.13
CA VAL A 391 0.18 -17.74 1.43
C VAL A 391 -0.56 -17.83 0.10
N GLN A 392 -1.13 -18.98 -0.22
CA GLN A 392 -1.82 -19.18 -1.49
C GLN A 392 -3.32 -19.02 -1.33
N LEU A 393 -3.97 -18.37 -2.29
CA LEU A 393 -5.42 -18.44 -2.46
C LEU A 393 -5.74 -19.74 -3.22
N LEU A 394 -6.17 -20.77 -2.49
CA LEU A 394 -6.46 -22.10 -3.05
C LEU A 394 -7.74 -22.11 -3.89
N SER A 395 -8.78 -21.44 -3.40
CA SER A 395 -10.04 -21.30 -4.12
C SER A 395 -10.73 -20.01 -3.74
N HIS A 396 -11.59 -19.53 -4.62
CA HIS A 396 -12.52 -18.45 -4.35
C HIS A 396 -13.83 -18.70 -5.09
N ASP A 397 -14.92 -18.20 -4.52
CA ASP A 397 -16.23 -18.13 -5.14
C ASP A 397 -16.80 -16.73 -4.91
N VAL A 398 -17.14 -16.04 -6.00
CA VAL A 398 -17.73 -14.69 -5.95
C VAL A 398 -19.18 -14.78 -6.39
N GLY A 399 -20.01 -15.27 -5.48
CA GLY A 399 -21.45 -15.44 -5.70
C GLY A 399 -22.25 -14.15 -5.48
N ASN A 400 -23.52 -14.19 -5.91
CA ASN A 400 -24.47 -13.08 -5.76
C ASN A 400 -24.88 -12.81 -4.30
N HIS A 401 -24.82 -13.83 -3.44
CA HIS A 401 -25.26 -13.74 -2.05
C HIS A 401 -24.10 -13.62 -1.06
N SER A 402 -23.01 -14.33 -1.31
CA SER A 402 -21.81 -14.33 -0.48
C SER A 402 -20.57 -14.54 -1.33
N GLN A 403 -19.43 -14.21 -0.76
CA GLN A 403 -18.12 -14.48 -1.34
C GLN A 403 -17.34 -15.38 -0.39
N THR A 404 -16.67 -16.38 -0.95
CA THR A 404 -15.87 -17.33 -0.18
C THR A 404 -14.45 -17.36 -0.70
N TYR A 405 -13.48 -17.40 0.20
CA TYR A 405 -12.05 -17.45 -0.11
C TYR A 405 -11.39 -18.47 0.80
N THR A 406 -10.61 -19.38 0.23
CA THR A 406 -9.87 -20.39 0.98
C THR A 406 -8.37 -20.22 0.74
N PHE A 407 -7.64 -20.05 1.83
CA PHE A 407 -6.20 -19.82 1.86
C PHE A 407 -5.46 -21.00 2.46
N VAL A 408 -4.19 -21.18 2.08
CA VAL A 408 -3.24 -22.08 2.74
C VAL A 408 -1.94 -21.35 3.06
N ASP A 409 -1.37 -21.67 4.22
CA ASP A 409 -0.10 -21.14 4.70
C ASP A 409 0.78 -22.28 5.25
N ASP A 410 1.96 -22.44 4.64
CA ASP A 410 3.01 -23.38 5.01
C ASP A 410 4.20 -22.66 5.68
N GLY A 411 4.00 -21.44 6.17
CA GLY A 411 5.06 -20.58 6.70
C GLY A 411 5.57 -20.98 8.09
N TYR A 412 4.87 -21.85 8.80
CA TYR A 412 5.32 -22.39 10.09
C TYR A 412 5.97 -23.76 9.90
N SER A 413 7.15 -23.95 10.50
CA SER A 413 7.83 -25.24 10.40
C SER A 413 7.04 -26.34 11.13
N GLY A 414 6.71 -27.40 10.40
CA GLY A 414 5.97 -28.57 10.91
C GLY A 414 4.48 -28.30 11.12
N ALA A 415 3.93 -27.27 10.48
CA ALA A 415 2.50 -27.01 10.53
C ALA A 415 1.99 -26.33 9.25
N ARG A 416 0.80 -26.76 8.83
CA ARG A 416 0.04 -26.18 7.75
C ARG A 416 -1.25 -25.58 8.27
N LEU A 417 -1.54 -24.35 7.85
CA LEU A 417 -2.75 -23.63 8.21
C LEU A 417 -3.64 -23.43 6.99
N TYR A 418 -4.95 -23.50 7.21
CA TYR A 418 -5.96 -23.13 6.24
C TYR A 418 -6.91 -22.13 6.85
N ARG A 419 -7.34 -21.16 6.06
CA ARG A 419 -8.42 -20.24 6.43
C ARG A 419 -9.45 -20.20 5.32
N THR A 420 -10.72 -20.44 5.65
CA THR A 420 -11.85 -20.16 4.75
C THR A 420 -12.65 -18.98 5.31
N VAL A 421 -12.77 -17.91 4.53
CA VAL A 421 -13.59 -16.74 4.86
C VAL A 421 -14.79 -16.72 3.91
N THR A 422 -15.99 -16.83 4.47
CA THR A 422 -17.24 -16.58 3.74
C THR A 422 -17.88 -15.30 4.26
N ILE A 423 -18.14 -14.33 3.39
CA ILE A 423 -18.69 -13.03 3.78
C ILE A 423 -19.91 -12.69 2.93
N SER A 424 -20.95 -12.17 3.57
CA SER A 424 -22.10 -11.54 2.93
C SER A 424 -22.36 -10.21 3.59
N LEU A 425 -21.94 -9.12 2.94
CA LEU A 425 -22.21 -7.77 3.42
C LEU A 425 -23.71 -7.46 3.41
N GLY A 426 -24.43 -7.94 2.38
CA GLY A 426 -25.89 -7.81 2.29
C GLY A 426 -26.61 -8.56 3.41
N SER A 427 -26.14 -9.77 3.74
CA SER A 427 -26.67 -10.53 4.87
C SER A 427 -25.98 -10.22 6.19
N LYS A 428 -25.23 -9.11 6.28
CA LYS A 428 -24.58 -8.62 7.51
C LYS A 428 -23.90 -9.71 8.35
N ALA A 429 -23.28 -10.68 7.68
CA ALA A 429 -22.74 -11.87 8.31
C ALA A 429 -21.46 -12.32 7.63
N MET A 430 -20.58 -12.94 8.41
CA MET A 430 -19.42 -13.65 7.90
C MET A 430 -19.15 -14.90 8.72
N VAL A 431 -18.40 -15.83 8.15
CA VAL A 431 -17.85 -17.01 8.80
C VAL A 431 -16.37 -17.06 8.49
N VAL A 432 -15.56 -17.27 9.52
CA VAL A 432 -14.14 -17.57 9.39
C VAL A 432 -13.89 -18.94 9.98
N GLN A 433 -13.48 -19.87 9.13
CA GLN A 433 -13.05 -21.20 9.54
C GLN A 433 -11.55 -21.33 9.40
N ASP A 434 -10.89 -21.39 10.55
CA ASP A 434 -9.46 -21.61 10.67
C ASP A 434 -9.21 -23.08 10.98
N ARG A 435 -8.29 -23.69 10.25
CA ARG A 435 -7.91 -25.10 10.41
C ARG A 435 -6.40 -25.20 10.44
N PHE A 436 -5.88 -26.17 11.19
CA PHE A 436 -4.46 -26.49 11.09
C PHE A 436 -4.22 -27.99 11.29
N VAL A 437 -3.08 -28.42 10.77
CA VAL A 437 -2.43 -29.70 11.08
C VAL A 437 -0.97 -29.42 11.42
N ALA A 438 -0.45 -30.07 12.46
CA ALA A 438 0.87 -29.87 13.00
C ALA A 438 1.51 -31.20 13.43
N ASP A 439 2.83 -31.30 13.30
CA ASP A 439 3.62 -32.48 13.72
C ASP A 439 3.71 -32.64 15.24
N ARG A 440 3.43 -31.56 15.98
CA ARG A 440 3.42 -31.47 17.42
C ARG A 440 2.17 -30.77 17.93
N HIS A 441 1.93 -30.90 19.22
CA HIS A 441 0.88 -30.13 19.87
C HIS A 441 1.21 -28.63 19.86
N VAL A 442 0.33 -27.82 19.29
CA VAL A 442 0.48 -26.35 19.18
C VAL A 442 -0.74 -25.63 19.76
N GLU A 443 -0.59 -24.35 20.08
CA GLU A 443 -1.70 -23.42 20.34
C GLU A 443 -1.85 -22.51 19.13
N ALA A 444 -3.02 -22.55 18.48
CA ALA A 444 -3.35 -21.69 17.36
C ALA A 444 -4.29 -20.57 17.83
N GLN A 445 -4.00 -19.32 17.45
CA GLN A 445 -4.71 -18.12 17.87
C GLN A 445 -5.30 -17.41 16.65
N GLN A 446 -6.62 -17.29 16.61
CA GLN A 446 -7.34 -16.45 15.68
C GLN A 446 -7.46 -15.05 16.29
N TRP A 447 -6.76 -14.07 15.72
CA TRP A 447 -6.73 -12.69 16.18
C TRP A 447 -7.81 -11.82 15.52
N TRP A 448 -8.31 -10.86 16.29
CA TRP A 448 -9.28 -9.83 15.88
C TRP A 448 -8.90 -8.48 16.50
N HIS A 449 -8.59 -7.49 15.67
CA HIS A 449 -8.17 -6.13 16.03
C HIS A 449 -9.27 -5.14 15.66
N PHE A 450 -9.85 -4.50 16.66
CA PHE A 450 -11.04 -3.68 16.50
C PHE A 450 -10.73 -2.18 16.49
N ALA A 451 -11.69 -1.40 15.99
CA ALA A 451 -11.68 0.06 16.07
C ALA A 451 -11.28 0.58 17.47
N PRO A 452 -10.64 1.76 17.57
CA PRO A 452 -10.20 2.32 18.85
C PRO A 452 -11.38 2.50 19.81
N ARG A 453 -11.11 2.28 21.11
CA ARG A 453 -12.14 2.34 22.17
C ARG A 453 -13.26 1.31 22.05
N ALA A 454 -13.10 0.28 21.21
CA ALA A 454 -14.02 -0.83 21.20
C ALA A 454 -14.07 -1.54 22.56
N SER A 455 -15.28 -1.87 22.98
CA SER A 455 -15.60 -2.63 24.18
C SER A 455 -16.04 -4.03 23.80
N HIS A 456 -15.88 -5.00 24.72
CA HIS A 456 -16.31 -6.36 24.50
C HIS A 456 -17.04 -6.92 25.73
N ARG A 457 -17.89 -7.93 25.52
CA ARG A 457 -18.57 -8.68 26.57
C ARG A 457 -18.68 -10.15 26.16
N ARG A 458 -18.21 -11.07 27.01
CA ARG A 458 -18.34 -12.51 26.78
C ARG A 458 -19.70 -13.01 27.25
N GLU A 459 -20.34 -13.87 26.46
CA GLU A 459 -21.63 -14.51 26.75
C GLU A 459 -21.62 -15.95 26.25
N GLY A 460 -21.33 -16.91 27.14
CA GLY A 460 -21.27 -18.33 26.80
C GLY A 460 -20.23 -18.63 25.71
N SER A 461 -20.68 -19.27 24.62
CA SER A 461 -19.87 -19.56 23.42
C SER A 461 -19.75 -18.37 22.46
N SER A 462 -20.15 -17.17 22.87
CA SER A 462 -20.07 -15.95 22.06
C SER A 462 -19.38 -14.80 22.78
N PHE A 463 -18.94 -13.80 22.03
CA PHE A 463 -18.59 -12.50 22.57
C PHE A 463 -19.16 -11.39 21.68
N PHE A 464 -19.62 -10.34 22.33
CA PHE A 464 -20.14 -9.14 21.70
C PHE A 464 -19.05 -8.06 21.70
N VAL A 465 -18.96 -7.29 20.62
CA VAL A 465 -18.05 -6.15 20.47
C VAL A 465 -18.83 -4.93 19.99
N ARG A 466 -18.58 -3.79 20.63
CA ARG A 466 -19.17 -2.48 20.27
C ARG A 466 -18.07 -1.43 20.17
N SER A 467 -18.00 -0.75 19.05
CA SER A 467 -17.18 0.46 18.81
C SER A 467 -18.09 1.71 18.74
N ALA A 468 -17.58 2.83 18.21
CA ALA A 468 -18.34 4.06 18.15
C ALA A 468 -19.52 4.01 17.15
N ARG A 469 -19.39 3.23 16.08
CA ARG A 469 -20.41 3.16 15.00
C ARG A 469 -20.86 1.74 14.67
N ASN A 470 -20.29 0.75 15.32
CA ASN A 470 -20.45 -0.63 14.94
C ASN A 470 -20.69 -1.54 16.14
N GLU A 471 -21.50 -2.54 15.89
CA GLU A 471 -21.78 -3.65 16.79
C GLU A 471 -21.58 -4.95 16.03
N ALA A 472 -21.07 -5.97 16.70
CA ALA A 472 -20.97 -7.32 16.17
C ALA A 472 -20.99 -8.36 17.29
N ARG A 473 -21.54 -9.52 16.98
CA ARG A 473 -21.53 -10.69 17.85
C ARG A 473 -20.80 -11.82 17.14
N PHE A 474 -19.82 -12.37 17.83
CA PHE A 474 -18.97 -13.46 17.38
C PHE A 474 -19.38 -14.71 18.13
N PHE A 475 -19.83 -15.73 17.41
CA PHE A 475 -20.14 -17.05 17.93
C PHE A 475 -18.97 -17.98 17.58
N VAL A 476 -18.37 -18.58 18.59
CA VAL A 476 -17.32 -19.58 18.41
C VAL A 476 -17.97 -20.95 18.58
N LEU A 477 -17.88 -21.80 17.56
CA LEU A 477 -18.59 -23.08 17.56
C LEU A 477 -17.88 -24.14 18.40
N GLU A 478 -16.57 -24.03 18.56
CA GLU A 478 -15.78 -24.93 19.39
C GLU A 478 -16.00 -24.62 20.89
N PRO A 479 -16.40 -25.61 21.71
CA PRO A 479 -16.84 -25.35 23.09
C PRO A 479 -15.70 -24.95 24.04
N ASP A 480 -14.47 -25.41 23.79
CA ASP A 480 -13.33 -25.28 24.70
C ASP A 480 -12.36 -24.15 24.32
N TYR A 481 -12.84 -23.11 23.62
CA TYR A 481 -11.98 -22.00 23.23
C TYR A 481 -11.56 -21.13 24.42
N LEU A 482 -10.33 -20.60 24.35
CA LEU A 482 -9.85 -19.55 25.24
C LEU A 482 -10.00 -18.19 24.58
N LEU A 483 -10.51 -17.22 25.32
CA LEU A 483 -10.58 -15.82 24.90
C LEU A 483 -9.52 -15.01 25.63
N SER A 484 -8.58 -14.43 24.89
CA SER A 484 -7.60 -13.48 25.44
C SER A 484 -7.86 -12.08 24.91
N VAL A 485 -7.52 -11.06 25.71
CA VAL A 485 -7.77 -9.65 25.39
C VAL A 485 -6.50 -8.84 25.61
N ALA A 486 -6.22 -7.92 24.71
CA ALA A 486 -5.17 -6.93 24.83
C ALA A 486 -5.67 -5.57 24.34
N GLU A 487 -5.16 -4.51 24.95
CA GLU A 487 -5.42 -3.13 24.52
C GLU A 487 -4.21 -2.30 24.94
N GLY A 488 -3.45 -1.79 23.98
CA GLY A 488 -2.31 -0.93 24.24
C GLY A 488 -1.22 -1.56 25.13
N ARG A 489 -1.00 -2.88 25.05
CA ARG A 489 0.02 -3.56 25.87
C ARG A 489 1.40 -3.37 25.24
N LYS A 490 2.40 -3.00 26.04
CA LYS A 490 3.78 -2.78 25.57
C LYS A 490 4.71 -3.99 25.72
N ASP A 491 4.38 -4.92 26.61
CA ASP A 491 5.17 -6.13 26.84
C ASP A 491 4.26 -7.33 27.20
N PRO A 492 4.17 -8.35 26.33
CA PRO A 492 4.54 -8.28 24.91
C PRO A 492 3.66 -7.25 24.19
N VAL A 493 4.19 -6.59 23.15
CA VAL A 493 3.45 -5.60 22.34
C VAL A 493 2.20 -6.27 21.76
N GLN A 494 1.01 -5.69 21.97
CA GLN A 494 -0.26 -6.15 21.37
C GLN A 494 -1.38 -5.11 21.57
N GLY A 495 -2.35 -5.07 20.66
CA GLY A 495 -3.51 -4.18 20.74
C GLY A 495 -3.15 -2.74 20.37
N TRP A 496 -2.45 -2.56 19.27
CA TRP A 496 -2.06 -1.27 18.72
C TRP A 496 -2.35 -1.22 17.23
N TYR A 497 -2.58 -0.02 16.71
CA TYR A 497 -2.46 0.27 15.29
C TYR A 497 -1.80 1.65 15.11
N SER A 498 -1.30 1.92 13.92
CA SER A 498 -0.63 3.16 13.58
C SER A 498 -1.31 3.85 12.40
N PRO A 499 -2.07 4.93 12.65
CA PRO A 499 -2.75 5.66 11.58
C PRO A 499 -1.79 6.52 10.73
N THR A 500 -0.69 6.99 11.33
CA THR A 500 0.23 7.97 10.74
C THR A 500 1.66 7.75 11.24
N TRP A 501 2.62 8.36 10.56
CA TRP A 501 4.04 8.27 10.89
C TRP A 501 4.35 8.58 12.38
N LYS A 502 5.02 7.62 13.04
CA LYS A 502 5.44 7.66 14.45
C LYS A 502 4.32 7.85 15.48
N GLU A 503 3.06 7.66 15.09
CA GLU A 503 1.93 7.65 16.01
C GLU A 503 1.38 6.24 16.19
N THR A 504 1.04 5.88 17.43
CA THR A 504 0.37 4.63 17.75
C THR A 504 -0.85 4.90 18.61
N VAL A 505 -1.93 4.18 18.34
CA VAL A 505 -3.18 4.28 19.08
C VAL A 505 -3.55 2.90 19.59
N ALA A 506 -3.94 2.84 20.86
CA ALA A 506 -4.40 1.59 21.46
C ALA A 506 -5.69 1.12 20.77
N SER A 507 -5.70 -0.16 20.39
CA SER A 507 -6.83 -0.85 19.78
C SER A 507 -7.17 -2.08 20.62
N ARG A 508 -8.46 -2.41 20.70
CA ARG A 508 -8.92 -3.62 21.37
C ARG A 508 -8.58 -4.82 20.45
N ALA A 509 -7.71 -5.70 20.91
CA ALA A 509 -7.41 -6.97 20.25
C ALA A 509 -7.95 -8.14 21.08
N LEU A 510 -8.71 -9.03 20.45
CA LEU A 510 -9.19 -10.29 21.03
C LEU A 510 -8.56 -11.45 20.27
N SER A 511 -8.16 -12.51 20.98
CA SER A 511 -7.84 -13.79 20.35
C SER A 511 -8.71 -14.90 20.88
N VAL A 512 -9.15 -15.75 19.96
CA VAL A 512 -9.78 -17.03 20.23
C VAL A 512 -8.76 -18.11 19.92
N SER A 513 -8.49 -19.02 20.86
CA SER A 513 -7.50 -20.07 20.64
C SER A 513 -8.05 -21.48 20.83
N THR A 514 -7.41 -22.39 20.11
CA THR A 514 -7.58 -23.85 20.20
C THR A 514 -6.19 -24.50 20.23
N HIS A 515 -6.13 -25.78 20.57
CA HIS A 515 -4.89 -26.51 20.80
C HIS A 515 -4.99 -27.94 20.24
N GLY A 516 -3.85 -28.50 19.84
CA GLY A 516 -3.78 -29.88 19.37
C GLY A 516 -2.73 -30.08 18.30
N THR A 517 -2.72 -31.27 17.70
CA THR A 517 -1.99 -31.55 16.45
C THR A 517 -2.87 -31.33 15.22
N ARG A 518 -4.19 -31.24 15.41
CA ARG A 518 -5.17 -30.89 14.38
C ARG A 518 -6.39 -30.28 15.05
N SER A 519 -6.87 -29.15 14.56
CA SER A 519 -8.13 -28.56 15.00
C SER A 519 -8.79 -27.75 13.89
N THR A 520 -10.09 -27.56 14.04
CA THR A 520 -10.87 -26.51 13.38
C THR A 520 -11.24 -25.46 14.43
N LEU A 521 -11.35 -24.21 14.02
CA LEU A 521 -11.89 -23.10 14.79
C LEU A 521 -12.82 -22.30 13.87
N THR A 522 -14.12 -22.36 14.13
CA THR A 522 -15.16 -21.69 13.35
C THR A 522 -15.77 -20.54 14.13
N THR A 523 -15.60 -19.34 13.58
CA THR A 523 -16.17 -18.11 14.14
C THR A 523 -17.21 -17.54 13.18
N VAL A 524 -18.47 -17.58 13.60
CA VAL A 524 -19.60 -16.97 12.89
C VAL A 524 -19.82 -15.57 13.45
N VAL A 525 -19.88 -14.56 12.59
CA VAL A 525 -20.01 -13.15 13.00
C VAL A 525 -21.28 -12.58 12.40
N ALA A 526 -22.16 -12.09 13.27
CA ALA A 526 -23.25 -11.19 12.90
C ALA A 526 -22.81 -9.75 13.19
N PHE A 527 -23.05 -8.82 12.27
CA PHE A 527 -22.67 -7.42 12.48
C PHE A 527 -23.82 -6.45 12.17
N ASP A 528 -23.65 -5.19 12.61
CA ASP A 528 -24.63 -4.07 12.56
C ASP A 528 -25.55 -3.98 13.80
N SER A 529 -26.48 -3.01 13.83
CA SER A 529 -27.26 -2.64 15.03
C SER A 529 -28.04 -3.77 15.73
N GLU A 530 -28.39 -4.82 14.99
CA GLU A 530 -29.15 -5.95 15.55
C GLU A 530 -28.25 -7.08 16.06
N ALA A 531 -26.91 -6.93 15.94
CA ALA A 531 -25.96 -7.98 16.27
C ALA A 531 -25.91 -8.33 17.76
N GLU A 532 -26.13 -7.36 18.66
CA GLU A 532 -26.11 -7.63 20.11
C GLU A 532 -27.11 -8.72 20.51
N HIS A 533 -28.27 -8.73 19.86
CA HIS A 533 -29.35 -9.68 20.14
C HIS A 533 -29.39 -10.84 19.15
N ALA A 534 -28.41 -10.94 18.26
CA ALA A 534 -28.36 -12.07 17.34
C ALA A 534 -28.26 -13.38 18.13
N THR A 535 -28.99 -14.39 17.70
CA THR A 535 -28.89 -15.76 18.20
C THR A 535 -28.44 -16.69 17.09
N LEU A 536 -27.74 -17.75 17.48
CA LEU A 536 -27.27 -18.79 16.58
C LEU A 536 -28.03 -20.07 16.88
N HIS A 537 -28.63 -20.67 15.86
CA HIS A 537 -29.32 -21.96 15.96
C HIS A 537 -28.75 -22.93 14.93
N HIS A 538 -28.32 -24.11 15.38
CA HIS A 538 -27.99 -25.20 14.49
C HIS A 538 -29.29 -25.80 13.95
N VAL A 539 -29.34 -26.00 12.63
CA VAL A 539 -30.41 -26.74 11.97
C VAL A 539 -29.93 -28.18 11.81
N ASP A 540 -30.78 -29.15 12.17
CA ASP A 540 -30.45 -30.58 12.06
C ASP A 540 -29.90 -30.89 10.67
N SER A 541 -28.67 -31.39 10.61
CA SER A 541 -27.95 -31.64 9.36
C SER A 541 -28.54 -32.85 8.63
N LEU A 542 -28.69 -32.77 7.30
CA LEU A 542 -29.07 -33.92 6.47
C LEU A 542 -27.92 -34.90 6.24
N SER A 543 -26.68 -34.47 6.44
CA SER A 543 -25.46 -35.26 6.25
C SER A 543 -24.36 -34.80 7.20
N ASP A 544 -23.39 -35.66 7.47
CA ASP A 544 -22.22 -35.33 8.30
C ASP A 544 -21.24 -34.35 7.62
N ASP A 545 -21.42 -34.06 6.33
CA ASP A 545 -20.45 -33.31 5.51
C ASP A 545 -20.58 -31.78 5.57
N HIS A 546 -21.69 -31.26 6.11
CA HIS A 546 -21.92 -29.82 6.21
C HIS A 546 -22.79 -29.45 7.42
N SER A 547 -22.62 -28.24 7.91
CA SER A 547 -23.42 -27.63 8.97
C SER A 547 -24.30 -26.53 8.42
N VAL A 548 -25.58 -26.52 8.82
CA VAL A 548 -26.53 -25.45 8.51
C VAL A 548 -26.83 -24.69 9.79
N ILE A 549 -26.66 -23.38 9.74
CA ILE A 549 -26.76 -22.48 10.88
C ILE A 549 -27.70 -21.33 10.51
N HIS A 550 -28.61 -20.98 11.41
CA HIS A 550 -29.40 -19.77 11.32
C HIS A 550 -28.84 -18.71 12.27
N ILE A 551 -28.59 -17.52 11.73
CA ILE A 551 -28.35 -16.30 12.51
C ILE A 551 -29.68 -15.54 12.53
N THR A 552 -30.36 -15.53 13.67
CA THR A 552 -31.61 -14.79 13.85
C THR A 552 -31.30 -13.45 14.51
N ARG A 553 -31.71 -12.34 13.89
CA ARG A 553 -31.53 -10.98 14.42
C ARG A 553 -32.74 -10.56 15.26
N LYS A 554 -32.59 -9.46 16.01
CA LYS A 554 -33.66 -8.93 16.88
C LYS A 554 -34.96 -8.61 16.13
N ASP A 555 -34.84 -8.14 14.90
CA ASP A 555 -35.96 -7.78 14.03
C ASP A 555 -36.68 -9.01 13.42
N GLY A 556 -36.20 -10.22 13.74
CA GLY A 556 -36.73 -11.49 13.24
C GLY A 556 -36.18 -11.90 11.88
N THR A 557 -35.32 -11.10 11.26
CA THR A 557 -34.63 -11.51 10.02
C THR A 557 -33.65 -12.64 10.31
N VAL A 558 -33.54 -13.58 9.36
CA VAL A 558 -32.69 -14.76 9.50
C VAL A 558 -31.74 -14.80 8.33
N ALA A 559 -30.46 -15.01 8.59
CA ALA A 559 -29.50 -15.43 7.58
C ALA A 559 -29.20 -16.92 7.75
N THR A 560 -29.32 -17.68 6.66
CA THR A 560 -28.84 -19.06 6.59
C THR A 560 -27.37 -19.06 6.22
N VAL A 561 -26.58 -19.76 7.02
CA VAL A 561 -25.16 -20.00 6.85
C VAL A 561 -24.97 -21.49 6.64
N VAL A 562 -24.40 -21.87 5.50
CA VAL A 562 -24.04 -23.25 5.20
C VAL A 562 -22.52 -23.33 5.16
N ILE A 563 -21.98 -24.28 5.91
CA ILE A 563 -20.54 -24.43 6.11
C ILE A 563 -20.15 -25.87 5.78
N GLY A 564 -19.19 -26.05 4.87
CA GLY A 564 -18.61 -27.36 4.60
C GLY A 564 -17.08 -27.33 4.66
N ASP A 565 -16.43 -28.39 4.22
CA ASP A 565 -14.97 -28.46 4.22
C ASP A 565 -14.38 -27.67 3.04
N GLY A 566 -13.81 -26.51 3.34
CA GLY A 566 -13.15 -25.65 2.34
C GLY A 566 -14.08 -24.79 1.49
N TRP A 567 -15.32 -24.61 1.94
CA TRP A 567 -16.31 -23.73 1.34
C TRP A 567 -17.36 -23.28 2.36
N GLY A 568 -18.10 -22.23 2.00
CA GLY A 568 -19.26 -21.78 2.75
C GLY A 568 -20.19 -20.94 1.87
N LEU A 569 -21.40 -20.72 2.35
CA LEU A 569 -22.42 -19.91 1.70
C LEU A 569 -23.22 -19.16 2.77
N ILE A 570 -23.58 -17.91 2.48
CA ILE A 570 -24.48 -17.12 3.32
C ILE A 570 -25.59 -16.53 2.44
N ARG A 571 -26.84 -16.68 2.89
CA ARG A 571 -28.02 -16.14 2.21
C ARG A 571 -29.03 -15.61 3.22
N GLU A 572 -29.69 -14.51 2.89
CA GLU A 572 -30.87 -14.04 3.64
C GLU A 572 -32.06 -15.00 3.49
N GLY A 573 -32.83 -15.13 4.57
CA GLY A 573 -33.93 -16.08 4.72
C GLY A 573 -33.54 -17.32 5.51
N ALA A 574 -34.52 -17.90 6.19
CA ALA A 574 -34.40 -19.20 6.82
C ALA A 574 -34.55 -20.30 5.76
N ALA A 575 -33.61 -21.24 5.71
CA ALA A 575 -33.69 -22.44 4.88
C ALA A 575 -33.70 -23.67 5.78
N SER A 576 -34.57 -24.64 5.48
CA SER A 576 -34.47 -25.97 6.09
C SER A 576 -33.19 -26.67 5.62
N ALA A 577 -32.85 -27.80 6.24
CA ALA A 577 -31.71 -28.59 5.76
C ALA A 577 -31.94 -29.11 4.33
N GLN A 578 -33.19 -29.46 3.96
CA GLN A 578 -33.53 -29.85 2.58
C GLN A 578 -33.36 -28.69 1.60
N ASP A 579 -33.80 -27.48 1.98
CA ASP A 579 -33.60 -26.29 1.14
C ASP A 579 -32.11 -25.98 0.99
N ALA A 580 -31.33 -26.15 2.06
CA ALA A 580 -29.88 -25.96 2.03
C ALA A 580 -29.19 -26.93 1.07
N ALA A 581 -29.61 -28.20 1.00
CA ALA A 581 -29.07 -29.16 0.05
C ALA A 581 -29.29 -28.71 -1.41
N VAL A 582 -30.49 -28.24 -1.74
CA VAL A 582 -30.80 -27.68 -3.07
C VAL A 582 -29.97 -26.44 -3.35
N ILE A 583 -29.83 -25.55 -2.36
CA ILE A 583 -29.01 -24.34 -2.47
C ILE A 583 -27.54 -24.68 -2.78
N ILE A 584 -26.99 -25.72 -2.13
CA ILE A 584 -25.61 -26.19 -2.35
C ILE A 584 -25.45 -26.72 -3.78
N GLU A 585 -26.40 -27.54 -4.24
CA GLU A 585 -26.40 -28.08 -5.61
C GLU A 585 -26.46 -26.95 -6.66
N ASP A 586 -27.35 -25.98 -6.47
CA ASP A 586 -27.52 -24.83 -7.36
C ASP A 586 -26.31 -23.90 -7.38
N ALA A 587 -25.62 -23.76 -6.24
CA ALA A 587 -24.44 -22.90 -6.12
C ALA A 587 -23.21 -23.47 -6.86
N ASN A 588 -23.26 -24.73 -7.32
CA ASN A 588 -22.18 -25.39 -8.06
C ASN A 588 -20.79 -25.22 -7.39
N LEU A 589 -20.78 -25.37 -6.06
CA LEU A 589 -19.62 -25.06 -5.23
C LEU A 589 -18.46 -25.99 -5.57
N GLN A 590 -17.27 -25.41 -5.70
CA GLN A 590 -16.02 -26.15 -5.91
C GLN A 590 -15.20 -26.09 -4.61
N PRO A 591 -15.39 -27.05 -3.69
CA PRO A 591 -14.71 -27.04 -2.40
C PRO A 591 -13.20 -27.12 -2.58
N ALA A 592 -12.45 -26.36 -1.76
CA ALA A 592 -11.01 -26.56 -1.68
C ALA A 592 -10.73 -27.96 -1.12
N LYS A 593 -9.77 -28.67 -1.72
CA LYS A 593 -9.30 -29.94 -1.17
C LYS A 593 -8.21 -29.65 -0.14
N PHE A 594 -8.46 -30.07 1.09
CA PHE A 594 -7.46 -29.98 2.15
C PHE A 594 -6.63 -31.25 2.22
N ASP A 595 -5.33 -31.06 2.45
CA ASP A 595 -4.40 -32.12 2.74
C ASP A 595 -4.18 -32.19 4.24
N TRP A 596 -4.88 -33.12 4.85
CA TRP A 596 -4.80 -33.40 6.29
C TRP A 596 -3.70 -34.41 6.63
N SER A 597 -2.96 -34.91 5.64
CA SER A 597 -2.03 -36.03 5.81
C SER A 597 -0.60 -35.60 6.15
N THR A 598 -0.23 -34.36 5.83
CA THR A 598 1.12 -33.83 6.09
C THR A 598 1.06 -32.45 6.74
N PRO A 599 1.72 -32.26 7.89
CA PRO A 599 2.05 -30.96 8.46
C PRO A 599 3.00 -30.14 7.59
#